data_AF-A0A063ZAL0-F1
#
_entry.id   AF-A0A063ZAL0-F1
#
_cell.length_a   1.000
_cell.length_b   1.000
_cell.length_c   1.000
_cell.angle_alpha   90.00
_cell.angle_beta   90.00
_cell.angle_gamma   90.00
#
_symmetry.space_group_name_H-M   'P 1'
#
loop_
_entity.id
_entity.type
_entity.pdbx_description
1 polymer ?
#
loop_
_entity_poly.entity_id
_entity_poly.type
_entity_poly.pdbx_seq_one_letter_code
_entity_poly.pdbx_strand_id
1 'polypeptide(L)'
;MKLPAIPITDDHIHIDPGNGRGVEAAKDFRRSGGTHIFLVSKPSWSLGVEPSSGADYREVFDATLRVAEMVRETGVVVYPVLGVHPAEIGRLAERMTLDEAAAVMMAGLDLAARYVEEGRAVGLKSGRPHYEVAPEVLSASNAVLLHSLELGADCGCAVQLHAESGPCTDVVDMARRAGIPVEKVVKHFATPDTPLMPSFIARHEEIPALARSGRRFTMESDYMDENSRPGAVIGPKSVPRFTRRYFEEGLITEEDAWRIHQETPSRTYGVDIALP
;
A
#
# COMPACT_ATOMS: atom_id res chain seq x y z
N MET A 1 9.55 -10.68 -29.60
CA MET A 1 10.27 -9.40 -29.41
C MET A 1 11.02 -9.47 -28.09
N LYS A 2 12.17 -8.81 -27.95
CA LYS A 2 12.80 -8.63 -26.63
C LYS A 2 11.96 -7.62 -25.86
N LEU A 3 11.60 -7.92 -24.62
CA LEU A 3 10.89 -6.95 -23.77
C LEU A 3 11.76 -5.70 -23.62
N PRO A 4 11.20 -4.48 -23.77
CA PRO A 4 11.93 -3.27 -23.45
C PRO A 4 12.35 -3.31 -21.99
N ALA A 5 13.48 -2.67 -21.69
CA ALA A 5 13.90 -2.51 -20.30
C ALA A 5 13.00 -1.44 -19.68
N ILE A 6 11.96 -1.89 -18.98
CA ILE A 6 11.01 -1.05 -18.25
C ILE A 6 11.05 -1.41 -16.76
N PRO A 7 10.96 -0.44 -15.84
CA PRO A 7 10.72 -0.75 -14.45
C PRO A 7 9.36 -1.44 -14.33
N ILE A 8 9.29 -2.40 -13.41
CA ILE A 8 8.06 -3.06 -12.99
C ILE A 8 7.94 -2.87 -11.48
N THR A 9 6.91 -2.13 -11.10
CA THR A 9 6.64 -1.67 -9.74
C THR A 9 5.36 -2.30 -9.22
N ASP A 10 5.44 -2.96 -8.06
CA ASP A 10 4.29 -3.43 -7.29
C ASP A 10 3.97 -2.41 -6.18
N ASP A 11 2.81 -1.75 -6.28
CA ASP A 11 2.45 -0.60 -5.44
C ASP A 11 1.94 -0.98 -4.05
N HIS A 12 1.67 -2.27 -3.80
CA HIS A 12 1.24 -2.73 -2.48
C HIS A 12 1.53 -4.21 -2.31
N ILE A 13 2.51 -4.52 -1.47
CA ILE A 13 2.88 -5.90 -1.13
C ILE A 13 3.27 -6.02 0.34
N HIS A 14 2.91 -7.15 0.94
CA HIS A 14 3.33 -7.55 2.28
C HIS A 14 4.29 -8.74 2.20
N ILE A 15 5.49 -8.60 2.78
CA ILE A 15 6.48 -9.69 2.89
C ILE A 15 6.71 -9.98 4.37
N ASP A 16 6.69 -11.27 4.75
CA ASP A 16 6.75 -11.71 6.14
C ASP A 16 7.63 -12.95 6.26
N PRO A 17 8.91 -12.79 6.64
CA PRO A 17 9.81 -13.91 6.83
C PRO A 17 9.47 -14.83 8.01
N GLY A 18 8.67 -14.36 8.97
CA GLY A 18 8.31 -15.14 10.15
C GLY A 18 7.14 -16.08 9.90
N ASN A 19 6.13 -15.60 9.18
CA ASN A 19 4.89 -16.35 8.93
C ASN A 19 4.70 -16.81 7.48
N GLY A 20 5.51 -16.31 6.56
CA GLY A 20 5.37 -16.53 5.11
C GLY A 20 6.63 -17.11 4.48
N ARG A 21 6.86 -16.73 3.22
CA ARG A 21 8.01 -17.13 2.40
C ARG A 21 9.19 -16.15 2.55
N GLY A 22 8.95 -14.95 3.07
CA GLY A 22 9.92 -13.90 3.25
C GLY A 22 10.64 -13.54 1.95
N VAL A 23 11.96 -13.48 2.04
CA VAL A 23 12.88 -13.10 0.95
C VAL A 23 12.68 -13.96 -0.32
N GLU A 24 12.22 -15.23 -0.20
CA GLU A 24 11.97 -16.07 -1.37
C GLU A 24 10.80 -15.56 -2.23
N ALA A 25 9.81 -14.88 -1.65
CA ALA A 25 8.75 -14.21 -2.42
C ALA A 25 9.30 -13.03 -3.22
N ALA A 26 10.21 -12.24 -2.64
CA ALA A 26 10.87 -11.13 -3.35
C ALA A 26 11.79 -11.63 -4.47
N LYS A 27 12.54 -12.72 -4.26
CA LYS A 27 13.33 -13.37 -5.31
C LYS A 27 12.45 -13.85 -6.47
N ASP A 28 11.26 -14.37 -6.18
CA ASP A 28 10.26 -14.74 -7.19
C ASP A 28 9.75 -13.54 -8.00
N PHE A 29 9.46 -12.42 -7.32
CA PHE A 29 9.09 -11.15 -7.95
C PHE A 29 10.19 -10.69 -8.92
N ARG A 30 11.45 -10.62 -8.44
CA ARG A 30 12.61 -10.24 -9.25
C ARG A 30 12.81 -11.16 -10.45
N ARG A 31 12.79 -12.48 -10.24
CA ARG A 31 12.93 -13.48 -11.33
C ARG A 31 11.85 -13.35 -12.40
N SER A 32 10.69 -12.80 -12.03
CA SER A 32 9.58 -12.57 -12.97
C SER A 32 9.69 -11.23 -13.72
N GLY A 33 10.71 -10.42 -13.43
CA GLY A 33 10.94 -9.10 -14.03
C GLY A 33 10.61 -7.92 -13.12
N GLY A 34 10.18 -8.18 -11.88
CA GLY A 34 9.92 -7.14 -10.89
C GLY A 34 11.19 -6.37 -10.48
N THR A 35 11.05 -5.08 -10.25
CA THR A 35 12.19 -4.18 -9.94
C THR A 35 11.99 -3.36 -8.68
N HIS A 36 10.77 -2.85 -8.45
CA HIS A 36 10.45 -1.97 -7.32
C HIS A 36 9.25 -2.50 -6.58
N ILE A 37 9.24 -2.37 -5.26
CA ILE A 37 8.07 -2.68 -4.44
C ILE A 37 7.80 -1.57 -3.42
N PHE A 38 6.53 -1.32 -3.17
CA PHE A 38 6.05 -0.61 -2.00
C PHE A 38 5.69 -1.63 -0.92
N LEU A 39 6.59 -1.77 0.06
CA LEU A 39 6.48 -2.75 1.13
C LEU A 39 5.66 -2.16 2.29
N VAL A 40 4.45 -2.68 2.47
CA VAL A 40 3.47 -2.14 3.42
C VAL A 40 3.53 -2.90 4.74
N SER A 41 3.53 -2.19 5.87
CA SER A 41 3.51 -2.80 7.19
C SER A 41 2.28 -3.72 7.37
N LYS A 42 2.53 -4.92 7.91
CA LYS A 42 1.45 -5.83 8.33
C LYS A 42 0.83 -5.33 9.64
N PRO A 43 -0.41 -5.75 9.95
CA PRO A 43 -1.03 -5.42 11.22
C PRO A 43 -0.22 -5.95 12.42
N SER A 44 -0.34 -5.29 13.57
CA SER A 44 0.49 -5.59 14.76
C SER A 44 0.45 -7.07 15.16
N TRP A 45 -0.72 -7.70 15.07
CA TRP A 45 -0.92 -9.08 15.49
C TRP A 45 -0.18 -10.09 14.62
N SER A 46 0.18 -9.76 13.38
CA SER A 46 1.04 -10.63 12.56
C SER A 46 2.43 -10.80 13.15
N LEU A 47 2.84 -9.88 14.02
CA LEU A 47 4.12 -9.93 14.74
C LEU A 47 3.95 -10.32 16.21
N GLY A 48 2.73 -10.69 16.64
CA GLY A 48 2.44 -10.92 18.05
C GLY A 48 2.48 -9.64 18.91
N VAL A 49 2.43 -8.46 18.28
CA VAL A 49 2.41 -7.18 18.98
C VAL A 49 0.98 -6.82 19.31
N GLU A 50 0.79 -6.40 20.56
CA GLU A 50 -0.50 -6.10 21.16
C GLU A 50 -0.52 -4.64 21.67
N PRO A 51 -0.64 -3.62 20.80
CA PRO A 51 -0.44 -2.20 21.15
C PRO A 51 -1.36 -1.67 22.25
N SER A 52 -0.78 -1.10 23.29
CA SER A 52 -1.48 -0.36 24.35
C SER A 52 -1.23 1.15 24.26
N SER A 53 -0.23 1.55 23.47
CA SER A 53 0.14 2.92 23.18
C SER A 53 0.68 3.04 21.74
N GLY A 54 0.73 4.26 21.20
CA GLY A 54 1.32 4.50 19.88
C GLY A 54 2.78 4.07 19.77
N ALA A 55 3.54 4.09 20.87
CA ALA A 55 4.95 3.68 20.90
C ALA A 55 5.15 2.19 20.62
N ASP A 56 4.15 1.35 20.90
CA ASP A 56 4.23 -0.10 20.69
C ASP A 56 4.28 -0.47 19.20
N TYR A 57 3.76 0.40 18.31
CA TYR A 57 3.90 0.23 16.87
C TYR A 57 5.35 0.35 16.37
N ARG A 58 6.29 0.85 17.18
CA ARG A 58 7.71 0.88 16.84
C ARG A 58 8.23 -0.50 16.45
N GLU A 59 7.79 -1.53 17.17
CA GLU A 59 8.21 -2.90 16.89
C GLU A 59 7.77 -3.37 15.49
N VAL A 60 6.52 -3.03 15.12
CA VAL A 60 5.94 -3.34 13.80
C VAL A 60 6.69 -2.60 12.68
N PHE A 61 6.96 -1.31 12.89
CA PHE A 61 7.61 -0.47 11.88
C PHE A 61 9.09 -0.83 11.70
N ASP A 62 9.84 -1.00 12.78
CA ASP A 62 11.24 -1.41 12.70
C ASP A 62 11.37 -2.82 12.10
N ALA A 63 10.41 -3.73 12.35
CA ALA A 63 10.37 -5.02 11.67
C ALA A 63 10.14 -4.88 10.16
N THR A 64 9.20 -4.02 9.75
CA THR A 64 8.94 -3.75 8.33
C THR A 64 10.19 -3.20 7.63
N LEU A 65 10.95 -2.32 8.29
CA LEU A 65 12.22 -1.81 7.75
C LEU A 65 13.32 -2.87 7.66
N ARG A 66 13.43 -3.76 8.67
CA ARG A 66 14.36 -4.91 8.57
C ARG A 66 14.00 -5.81 7.38
N VAL A 67 12.72 -6.03 7.12
CA VAL A 67 12.26 -6.75 5.93
C VAL A 67 12.63 -6.00 4.65
N ALA A 68 12.49 -4.68 4.63
CA ALA A 68 12.91 -3.87 3.49
C ALA A 68 14.41 -4.07 3.18
N GLU A 69 15.29 -4.04 4.18
CA GLU A 69 16.72 -4.30 3.98
C GLU A 69 16.99 -5.70 3.43
N MET A 70 16.38 -6.74 4.02
CA MET A 70 16.53 -8.11 3.52
C MET A 70 16.06 -8.27 2.08
N VAL A 71 15.00 -7.56 1.68
CA VAL A 71 14.53 -7.59 0.29
C VAL A 71 15.46 -6.81 -0.64
N ARG A 72 16.07 -5.70 -0.19
CA ARG A 72 17.07 -4.95 -0.99
C ARG A 72 18.30 -5.78 -1.34
N GLU A 73 18.72 -6.70 -0.46
CA GLU A 73 19.80 -7.66 -0.78
C GLU A 73 19.48 -8.56 -1.98
N THR A 74 18.20 -8.70 -2.33
CA THR A 74 17.78 -9.39 -3.55
C THR A 74 17.88 -8.51 -4.79
N GLY A 75 18.39 -7.27 -4.74
CA GLY A 75 18.46 -6.35 -5.87
C GLY A 75 17.10 -5.78 -6.30
N VAL A 76 16.07 -5.92 -5.48
CA VAL A 76 14.78 -5.23 -5.64
C VAL A 76 14.87 -3.91 -4.89
N VAL A 77 14.46 -2.82 -5.52
CA VAL A 77 14.33 -1.52 -4.85
C VAL A 77 13.07 -1.54 -3.98
N VAL A 78 13.19 -1.10 -2.72
CA VAL A 78 12.11 -1.18 -1.73
C VAL A 78 11.80 0.19 -1.17
N TYR A 79 10.52 0.55 -1.25
CA TYR A 79 9.92 1.74 -0.66
C TYR A 79 9.00 1.36 0.50
N PRO A 80 9.42 1.53 1.76
CA PRO A 80 8.55 1.21 2.89
C PRO A 80 7.36 2.15 2.99
N VAL A 81 6.18 1.59 3.23
CA VAL A 81 4.94 2.32 3.59
C VAL A 81 4.51 1.82 4.96
N LEU A 82 4.41 2.73 5.92
CA LEU A 82 4.15 2.39 7.33
C LEU A 82 2.79 2.90 7.77
N GLY A 83 2.11 2.15 8.63
CA GLY A 83 0.90 2.66 9.25
C GLY A 83 0.10 1.58 9.96
N VAL A 84 -1.10 1.97 10.37
CA VAL A 84 -1.96 1.16 11.23
C VAL A 84 -3.11 0.59 10.42
N HIS A 85 -3.34 -0.72 10.52
CA HIS A 85 -4.40 -1.37 9.77
C HIS A 85 -5.78 -1.07 10.38
N PRO A 86 -6.81 -0.68 9.61
CA PRO A 86 -8.11 -0.29 10.19
C PRO A 86 -8.79 -1.38 11.01
N ALA A 87 -8.62 -2.66 10.64
CA ALA A 87 -9.10 -3.80 11.42
C ALA A 87 -8.50 -3.91 12.85
N GLU A 88 -7.43 -3.17 13.19
CA GLU A 88 -6.93 -3.12 14.57
C GLU A 88 -7.90 -2.45 15.53
N ILE A 89 -8.79 -1.57 15.05
CA ILE A 89 -9.76 -0.88 15.91
C ILE A 89 -10.65 -1.87 16.67
N GLY A 90 -11.06 -2.97 16.00
CA GLY A 90 -11.89 -4.00 16.61
C GLY A 90 -11.14 -4.77 17.70
N ARG A 91 -9.89 -5.17 17.42
CA ARG A 91 -9.05 -5.90 18.39
C ARG A 91 -8.66 -5.05 19.59
N LEU A 92 -8.42 -3.76 19.38
CA LEU A 92 -8.17 -2.82 20.47
C LEU A 92 -9.44 -2.65 21.31
N ALA A 93 -10.60 -2.45 20.68
CA ALA A 93 -11.88 -2.29 21.37
C ALA A 93 -12.33 -3.52 22.19
N GLU A 94 -11.74 -4.70 21.99
CA GLU A 94 -11.96 -5.87 22.86
C GLU A 94 -11.35 -5.70 24.27
N ARG A 95 -10.37 -4.80 24.43
CA ARG A 95 -9.57 -4.65 25.67
C ARG A 95 -9.43 -3.21 26.17
N MET A 96 -9.92 -2.23 25.42
CA MET A 96 -10.01 -0.82 25.83
C MET A 96 -11.28 -0.19 25.23
N THR A 97 -11.61 1.04 25.65
CA THR A 97 -12.74 1.76 25.04
C THR A 97 -12.46 2.09 23.57
N LEU A 98 -13.50 2.33 22.78
CA LEU A 98 -13.35 2.68 21.36
C LEU A 98 -12.55 3.98 21.17
N ASP A 99 -12.73 4.96 22.04
CA ASP A 99 -12.00 6.23 22.00
C ASP A 99 -10.51 6.01 22.32
N GLU A 100 -10.20 5.18 23.32
CA GLU A 100 -8.80 4.79 23.61
C GLU A 100 -8.19 4.02 22.44
N ALA A 101 -8.93 3.10 21.81
CA ALA A 101 -8.48 2.37 20.64
C ALA A 101 -8.13 3.32 19.48
N ALA A 102 -9.01 4.27 19.17
CA ALA A 102 -8.77 5.27 18.14
C ALA A 102 -7.54 6.15 18.47
N ALA A 103 -7.39 6.56 19.74
CA ALA A 103 -6.24 7.35 20.17
C ALA A 103 -4.91 6.58 20.06
N VAL A 104 -4.90 5.29 20.39
CA VAL A 104 -3.72 4.42 20.22
C VAL A 104 -3.34 4.30 18.74
N MET A 105 -4.33 4.11 17.86
CA MET A 105 -4.10 4.03 16.41
C MET A 105 -3.57 5.36 15.85
N MET A 106 -4.15 6.50 16.25
CA MET A 106 -3.67 7.83 15.85
C MET A 106 -2.23 8.09 16.32
N ALA A 107 -1.91 7.75 17.57
CA ALA A 107 -0.55 7.86 18.09
C ALA A 107 0.45 6.93 17.37
N GLY A 108 -0.02 5.76 16.89
CA GLY A 108 0.75 4.89 16.01
C GLY A 108 1.02 5.52 14.64
N LEU A 109 0.04 6.22 14.07
CA LEU A 109 0.21 6.98 12.82
C LEU A 109 1.14 8.18 13.00
N ASP A 110 1.10 8.88 14.14
CA ASP A 110 2.07 9.94 14.48
C ASP A 110 3.50 9.41 14.51
N LEU A 111 3.67 8.18 15.00
CA LEU A 111 4.96 7.51 14.95
C LEU A 111 5.35 7.18 13.51
N ALA A 112 4.45 6.62 12.70
CA ALA A 112 4.71 6.34 11.28
C ALA A 112 5.10 7.60 10.50
N ALA A 113 4.45 8.73 10.75
CA ALA A 113 4.77 10.02 10.15
C ALA A 113 6.21 10.46 10.46
N ARG A 114 6.68 10.30 11.70
CA ARG A 114 8.08 10.57 12.06
C ARG A 114 9.07 9.73 11.27
N TYR A 115 8.75 8.47 10.97
CA TYR A 115 9.60 7.63 10.10
C TYR A 115 9.66 8.15 8.66
N VAL A 116 8.58 8.78 8.17
CA VAL A 116 8.56 9.44 6.86
C VAL A 116 9.42 10.71 6.88
N GLU A 117 9.29 11.55 7.90
CA GLU A 117 10.12 12.76 8.09
C GLU A 117 11.62 12.42 8.20
N GLU A 118 11.96 11.29 8.84
CA GLU A 118 13.32 10.75 8.92
C GLU A 118 13.84 10.15 7.59
N GLY A 119 13.00 10.08 6.55
CA GLY A 119 13.34 9.49 5.25
C GLY A 119 13.44 7.96 5.24
N ARG A 120 12.88 7.30 6.26
CA ARG A 120 12.92 5.83 6.43
C ARG A 120 11.71 5.13 5.79
N ALA A 121 10.64 5.87 5.52
CA ALA A 121 9.46 5.45 4.78
C ALA A 121 9.03 6.54 3.78
N VAL A 122 8.26 6.16 2.77
CA VAL A 122 7.84 7.09 1.69
C VAL A 122 6.36 7.45 1.73
N GLY A 123 5.59 6.82 2.62
CA GLY A 123 4.16 7.01 2.70
C GLY A 123 3.56 6.36 3.93
N LEU A 124 2.31 6.72 4.18
CA LEU A 124 1.50 6.20 5.28
C LEU A 124 0.47 5.20 4.77
N LYS A 125 0.00 4.34 5.67
CA LYS A 125 -1.13 3.45 5.41
C LYS A 125 -2.16 3.54 6.53
N SER A 126 -3.43 3.76 6.16
CA SER A 126 -4.55 3.80 7.10
C SER A 126 -5.84 3.44 6.37
N GLY A 127 -7.00 3.61 7.01
CA GLY A 127 -8.26 3.30 6.37
C GLY A 127 -9.46 3.15 7.28
N ARG A 128 -10.46 2.44 6.77
CA ARG A 128 -11.65 2.01 7.53
C ARG A 128 -11.98 0.54 7.23
N PRO A 129 -12.75 -0.14 8.11
CA PRO A 129 -13.20 -1.49 7.85
C PRO A 129 -13.96 -1.60 6.52
N HIS A 130 -13.69 -2.64 5.74
CA HIS A 130 -14.45 -2.96 4.51
C HIS A 130 -15.69 -3.83 4.78
N TYR A 131 -15.92 -4.19 6.05
CA TYR A 131 -17.02 -5.03 6.50
C TYR A 131 -17.97 -4.21 7.37
N GLU A 132 -19.20 -4.69 7.52
CA GLU A 132 -20.21 -4.03 8.34
C GLU A 132 -19.75 -3.95 9.80
N VAL A 133 -19.84 -2.76 10.37
CA VAL A 133 -19.50 -2.45 11.77
C VAL A 133 -20.55 -1.50 12.33
N ALA A 134 -20.60 -1.39 13.66
CA ALA A 134 -21.45 -0.41 14.32
C ALA A 134 -21.12 1.03 13.85
N PRO A 135 -22.11 1.94 13.75
CA PRO A 135 -21.90 3.31 13.30
C PRO A 135 -20.80 4.06 14.07
N GLU A 136 -20.68 3.80 15.37
CA GLU A 136 -19.68 4.42 16.23
C GLU A 136 -18.27 3.97 15.85
N VAL A 137 -18.08 2.68 15.51
CA VAL A 137 -16.80 2.12 15.06
C VAL A 137 -16.41 2.69 13.70
N LEU A 138 -17.37 2.85 12.79
CA LEU A 138 -17.12 3.49 11.50
C LEU A 138 -16.72 4.96 11.67
N SER A 139 -17.40 5.69 12.56
CA SER A 139 -17.08 7.08 12.89
C SER A 139 -15.66 7.21 13.44
N ALA A 140 -15.29 6.37 14.42
CA ALA A 140 -13.96 6.33 14.99
C ALA A 140 -12.89 5.97 13.94
N SER A 141 -13.18 4.99 13.08
CA SER A 141 -12.28 4.62 11.97
C SER A 141 -12.07 5.77 10.98
N ASN A 142 -13.13 6.50 10.64
CA ASN A 142 -13.03 7.68 9.78
C ASN A 142 -12.26 8.83 10.44
N ALA A 143 -12.32 8.98 11.76
CA ALA A 143 -11.48 9.93 12.49
C ALA A 143 -9.99 9.55 12.39
N VAL A 144 -9.66 8.27 12.58
CA VAL A 144 -8.28 7.75 12.42
C VAL A 144 -7.80 7.92 10.97
N LEU A 145 -8.66 7.67 9.98
CA LEU A 145 -8.34 7.92 8.57
C LEU A 145 -8.09 9.41 8.31
N LEU A 146 -8.94 10.32 8.80
CA LEU A 146 -8.74 11.76 8.65
C LEU A 146 -7.40 12.21 9.23
N HIS A 147 -7.06 11.74 10.43
CA HIS A 147 -5.76 11.99 11.06
C HIS A 147 -4.59 11.54 10.18
N SER A 148 -4.68 10.35 9.56
CA SER A 148 -3.67 9.88 8.61
C SER A 148 -3.54 10.77 7.37
N LEU A 149 -4.63 11.35 6.89
CA LEU A 149 -4.63 12.26 5.74
C LEU A 149 -4.00 13.60 6.10
N GLU A 150 -4.27 14.11 7.31
CA GLU A 150 -3.65 15.33 7.85
C GLU A 150 -2.13 15.14 7.98
N LEU A 151 -1.68 14.03 8.57
CA LEU A 151 -0.26 13.68 8.63
C LEU A 151 0.38 13.54 7.24
N GLY A 152 -0.35 12.97 6.27
CA GLY A 152 0.11 12.87 4.89
C GLY A 152 0.30 14.24 4.22
N ALA A 153 -0.58 15.20 4.52
CA ALA A 153 -0.44 16.59 4.07
C ALA A 153 0.80 17.25 4.71
N ASP A 154 0.96 17.13 6.03
CA ASP A 154 2.05 17.74 6.79
C ASP A 154 3.43 17.19 6.35
N CYS A 155 3.53 15.88 6.15
CA CYS A 155 4.76 15.23 5.69
C CYS A 155 4.99 15.37 4.17
N GLY A 156 4.00 15.83 3.41
CA GLY A 156 4.04 15.83 1.95
C GLY A 156 4.09 14.43 1.31
N CYS A 157 3.66 13.39 2.02
CA CYS A 157 3.74 12.00 1.56
C CYS A 157 2.39 11.45 1.09
N ALA A 158 2.40 10.30 0.43
CA ALA A 158 1.17 9.61 0.04
C ALA A 158 0.54 8.85 1.22
N VAL A 159 -0.77 8.62 1.14
CA VAL A 159 -1.53 7.76 2.06
C VAL A 159 -2.20 6.64 1.26
N GLN A 160 -1.82 5.39 1.53
CA GLN A 160 -2.52 4.22 1.01
C GLN A 160 -3.77 3.94 1.86
N LEU A 161 -4.92 4.06 1.20
CA LEU A 161 -6.26 3.90 1.77
C LEU A 161 -6.71 2.44 1.66
N HIS A 162 -6.88 1.79 2.80
CA HIS A 162 -7.66 0.58 2.94
C HIS A 162 -9.12 0.92 3.22
N ALA A 163 -10.05 0.48 2.38
CA ALA A 163 -11.47 0.74 2.56
C ALA A 163 -12.30 -0.36 1.88
N GLU A 164 -13.62 -0.26 1.96
CA GLU A 164 -14.54 -1.09 1.21
C GLU A 164 -14.31 -1.05 -0.31
N SER A 165 -14.91 -2.02 -0.99
CA SER A 165 -14.99 -2.01 -2.46
C SER A 165 -15.82 -0.81 -2.93
N GLY A 166 -15.37 -0.18 -4.01
CA GLY A 166 -16.05 0.96 -4.62
C GLY A 166 -15.17 2.20 -4.71
N PRO A 167 -15.75 3.33 -5.15
CA PRO A 167 -14.97 4.51 -5.51
C PRO A 167 -14.46 5.30 -4.29
N CYS A 168 -15.05 5.12 -3.10
CA CYS A 168 -14.74 5.89 -1.88
C CYS A 168 -14.74 7.41 -2.13
N THR A 169 -15.78 7.91 -2.82
CA THR A 169 -15.89 9.32 -3.24
C THR A 169 -15.91 10.28 -2.05
N ASP A 170 -16.43 9.85 -0.89
CA ASP A 170 -16.48 10.64 0.34
C ASP A 170 -15.08 10.99 0.88
N VAL A 171 -14.07 10.16 0.58
CA VAL A 171 -12.69 10.42 0.98
C VAL A 171 -12.09 11.61 0.23
N VAL A 172 -12.63 12.02 -0.92
CA VAL A 172 -12.21 13.25 -1.60
C VAL A 172 -12.46 14.48 -0.73
N ASP A 173 -13.60 14.52 -0.04
CA ASP A 173 -13.94 15.62 0.85
C ASP A 173 -13.08 15.58 2.12
N MET A 174 -12.75 14.38 2.62
CA MET A 174 -11.80 14.21 3.71
C MET A 174 -10.40 14.70 3.33
N ALA A 175 -9.91 14.32 2.14
CA ALA A 175 -8.63 14.76 1.61
C ALA A 175 -8.56 16.29 1.49
N ARG A 176 -9.63 16.91 0.96
CA ARG A 176 -9.74 18.38 0.89
C ARG A 176 -9.68 19.03 2.27
N ARG A 177 -10.37 18.48 3.26
CA ARG A 177 -10.37 18.99 4.64
C ARG A 177 -8.99 18.87 5.29
N ALA A 178 -8.30 17.76 5.06
CA ALA A 178 -6.95 17.50 5.55
C ALA A 178 -5.87 18.33 4.81
N GLY A 179 -6.18 18.87 3.64
CA GLY A 179 -5.21 19.61 2.82
C GLY A 179 -4.27 18.72 1.99
N ILE A 180 -4.52 17.41 1.92
CA ILE A 180 -3.74 16.49 1.10
C ILE A 180 -4.27 16.48 -0.36
N PRO A 181 -3.39 16.56 -1.37
CA PRO A 181 -3.80 16.41 -2.77
C PRO A 181 -4.41 15.02 -3.02
N VAL A 182 -5.51 14.95 -3.79
CA VAL A 182 -6.20 13.68 -4.09
C VAL A 182 -5.31 12.67 -4.83
N GLU A 183 -4.33 13.16 -5.61
CA GLU A 183 -3.32 12.32 -6.26
C GLU A 183 -2.35 11.63 -5.30
N LYS A 184 -2.28 12.07 -4.04
CA LYS A 184 -1.51 11.45 -2.96
C LYS A 184 -2.34 10.51 -2.09
N VAL A 185 -3.65 10.40 -2.34
CA VAL A 185 -4.51 9.42 -1.65
C VAL A 185 -4.69 8.21 -2.57
N VAL A 186 -3.98 7.14 -2.25
CA VAL A 186 -3.94 5.93 -3.07
C VAL A 186 -5.04 4.98 -2.61
N LYS A 187 -6.07 4.79 -3.44
CA LYS A 187 -7.06 3.74 -3.21
C LYS A 187 -6.42 2.41 -3.59
N HIS A 188 -5.93 1.70 -2.59
CA HIS A 188 -5.57 0.29 -2.71
C HIS A 188 -6.83 -0.53 -3.00
N PHE A 189 -6.71 -1.56 -3.84
CA PHE A 189 -7.82 -2.37 -4.30
C PHE A 189 -8.90 -1.48 -4.96
N ALA A 190 -8.49 -0.64 -5.91
CA ALA A 190 -9.36 0.34 -6.55
C ALA A 190 -10.37 -0.30 -7.52
N THR A 191 -11.51 0.37 -7.67
CA THR A 191 -12.39 0.24 -8.82
C THR A 191 -12.16 1.40 -9.81
N PRO A 192 -12.39 1.22 -11.11
CA PRO A 192 -12.06 2.23 -12.13
C PRO A 192 -12.75 3.59 -11.97
N ASP A 193 -13.88 3.63 -11.27
CA ASP A 193 -14.69 4.82 -11.00
C ASP A 193 -14.19 5.64 -9.81
N THR A 194 -13.12 5.23 -9.11
CA THR A 194 -12.58 6.01 -7.99
C THR A 194 -12.03 7.37 -8.47
N PRO A 195 -12.38 8.48 -7.79
CA PRO A 195 -11.80 9.79 -8.04
C PRO A 195 -10.40 9.98 -7.41
N LEU A 196 -9.99 9.05 -6.54
CA LEU A 196 -8.67 9.03 -5.88
C LEU A 196 -7.58 8.54 -6.85
N MET A 197 -6.32 8.46 -6.40
CA MET A 197 -5.26 7.78 -7.17
C MET A 197 -5.49 6.27 -7.10
N PRO A 198 -5.85 5.60 -8.20
CA PRO A 198 -6.16 4.18 -8.15
C PRO A 198 -4.89 3.31 -8.18
N SER A 199 -4.83 2.32 -7.29
CA SER A 199 -3.95 1.16 -7.42
C SER A 199 -4.80 -0.08 -7.71
N PHE A 200 -4.53 -0.74 -8.84
CA PHE A 200 -5.31 -1.90 -9.29
C PHE A 200 -4.57 -3.21 -9.05
N ILE A 201 -5.30 -4.18 -8.51
CA ILE A 201 -4.85 -5.58 -8.48
C ILE A 201 -4.47 -6.00 -9.91
N ALA A 202 -3.27 -6.54 -10.10
CA ALA A 202 -2.64 -6.72 -11.42
C ALA A 202 -3.47 -7.50 -12.45
N ARG A 203 -4.42 -8.33 -12.00
CA ARG A 203 -5.32 -9.12 -12.85
C ARG A 203 -6.59 -8.39 -13.29
N HIS A 204 -6.78 -7.13 -12.88
CA HIS A 204 -8.00 -6.38 -13.18
C HIS A 204 -8.17 -6.22 -14.70
N GLU A 205 -9.35 -6.58 -15.21
CA GLU A 205 -9.57 -6.72 -16.66
C GLU A 205 -9.55 -5.38 -17.41
N GLU A 206 -9.89 -4.29 -16.72
CA GLU A 206 -9.95 -2.94 -17.33
C GLU A 206 -8.59 -2.25 -17.48
N ILE A 207 -7.50 -2.81 -16.91
CA ILE A 207 -6.15 -2.22 -16.97
C ILE A 207 -5.74 -1.82 -18.40
N PRO A 208 -5.86 -2.69 -19.43
CA PRO A 208 -5.54 -2.31 -20.81
C PRO A 208 -6.37 -1.15 -21.39
N ALA A 209 -7.65 -1.05 -21.02
CA ALA A 209 -8.52 0.02 -21.52
C ALA A 209 -8.17 1.36 -20.84
N LEU A 210 -7.90 1.33 -19.53
CA LEU A 210 -7.48 2.49 -18.75
C LEU A 210 -6.08 2.98 -19.16
N ALA A 211 -5.16 2.06 -19.46
CA ALA A 211 -3.84 2.40 -19.97
C ALA A 211 -3.95 3.19 -21.28
N ARG A 212 -4.67 2.63 -22.27
CA ARG A 212 -4.89 3.23 -23.59
C ARG A 212 -5.62 4.57 -23.55
N SER A 213 -6.45 4.82 -22.53
CA SER A 213 -7.14 6.10 -22.36
C SER A 213 -6.27 7.21 -21.75
N GLY A 214 -5.02 6.91 -21.40
CA GLY A 214 -4.13 7.89 -20.76
C GLY A 214 -4.35 8.02 -19.24
N ARG A 215 -5.20 7.19 -18.63
CA ARG A 215 -5.45 7.26 -17.17
C ARG A 215 -4.16 6.96 -16.40
N ARG A 216 -3.93 7.71 -15.33
CA ARG A 216 -2.86 7.45 -14.36
C ARG A 216 -3.37 6.51 -13.27
N PHE A 217 -2.62 5.45 -13.01
CA PHE A 217 -2.88 4.44 -12.00
C PHE A 217 -1.60 3.66 -11.72
N THR A 218 -1.57 2.95 -10.59
CA THR A 218 -0.53 1.98 -10.25
C THR A 218 -1.08 0.55 -10.32
N MET A 219 -0.18 -0.43 -10.35
CA MET A 219 -0.52 -1.85 -10.28
C MET A 219 0.04 -2.47 -9.02
N GLU A 220 -0.72 -3.37 -8.41
CA GLU A 220 -0.33 -4.04 -7.17
C GLU A 220 -0.67 -5.53 -7.18
N SER A 221 0.01 -6.29 -6.32
CA SER A 221 -0.36 -7.68 -6.03
C SER A 221 -1.30 -7.80 -4.84
N ASP A 222 -1.22 -6.88 -3.88
CA ASP A 222 -1.74 -7.09 -2.53
C ASP A 222 -1.27 -8.44 -1.94
N TYR A 223 -0.08 -8.88 -2.33
CA TYR A 223 0.39 -10.20 -1.93
C TYR A 223 0.58 -10.20 -0.40
N MET A 224 -0.18 -11.07 0.25
CA MET A 224 -0.09 -11.31 1.67
C MET A 224 0.78 -12.55 1.90
N ASP A 225 2.02 -12.31 2.33
CA ASP A 225 2.96 -13.38 2.66
C ASP A 225 2.58 -14.04 3.99
N GLU A 226 1.83 -15.14 3.90
CA GLU A 226 1.31 -15.87 5.05
C GLU A 226 1.03 -17.33 4.68
N ASN A 227 1.78 -18.27 5.28
CA ASN A 227 1.71 -19.70 4.97
C ASN A 227 0.38 -20.35 5.39
N SER A 228 -0.33 -19.76 6.37
CA SER A 228 -1.64 -20.24 6.81
C SER A 228 -2.77 -19.84 5.85
N ARG A 229 -2.54 -18.86 4.96
CA ARG A 229 -3.52 -18.35 3.99
C ARG A 229 -2.88 -18.23 2.60
N PRO A 230 -2.32 -19.32 2.04
CA PRO A 230 -1.60 -19.25 0.77
C PRO A 230 -2.56 -18.84 -0.36
N GLY A 231 -2.22 -17.77 -1.07
CA GLY A 231 -3.03 -17.29 -2.19
C GLY A 231 -4.34 -16.61 -1.77
N ALA A 232 -4.38 -16.00 -0.57
CA ALA A 232 -5.53 -15.19 -0.16
C ALA A 232 -5.86 -14.05 -1.16
N VAL A 233 -4.83 -13.55 -1.85
CA VAL A 233 -4.96 -12.64 -3.00
C VAL A 233 -4.18 -13.23 -4.20
N ILE A 234 -3.35 -12.45 -4.89
CA ILE A 234 -2.51 -12.92 -5.99
C ILE A 234 -1.05 -12.99 -5.56
N GLY A 235 -0.25 -13.81 -6.23
CA GLY A 235 1.15 -14.05 -5.82
C GLY A 235 2.08 -12.89 -6.15
N PRO A 236 3.31 -12.88 -5.61
CA PRO A 236 4.28 -11.80 -5.80
C PRO A 236 4.78 -11.72 -7.26
N LYS A 237 4.49 -12.71 -8.10
CA LYS A 237 4.87 -12.72 -9.52
C LYS A 237 3.86 -12.01 -10.41
N SER A 238 2.73 -11.57 -9.85
CA SER A 238 1.56 -11.23 -10.63
C SER A 238 1.73 -9.92 -11.38
N VAL A 239 2.17 -8.84 -10.71
CA VAL A 239 2.43 -7.56 -11.38
C VAL A 239 3.39 -7.76 -12.58
N PRO A 240 4.59 -8.36 -12.44
CA PRO A 240 5.45 -8.59 -13.60
C PRO A 240 4.84 -9.46 -14.70
N ARG A 241 4.12 -10.52 -14.34
CA ARG A 241 3.51 -11.44 -15.31
C ARG A 241 2.38 -10.78 -16.11
N PHE A 242 1.51 -10.01 -15.44
CA PHE A 242 0.41 -9.35 -16.11
C PHE A 242 0.91 -8.19 -16.98
N THR A 243 1.84 -7.36 -16.50
CA THR A 243 2.48 -6.32 -17.33
C THR A 243 3.10 -6.92 -18.59
N ARG A 244 3.91 -7.98 -18.43
CA ARG A 244 4.52 -8.68 -19.56
C ARG A 244 3.47 -9.22 -20.53
N ARG A 245 2.43 -9.88 -20.02
CA ARG A 245 1.34 -10.42 -20.85
C ARG A 245 0.65 -9.32 -21.64
N TYR A 246 0.24 -8.23 -20.98
CA TYR A 246 -0.41 -7.11 -21.65
C TYR A 246 0.49 -6.50 -22.74
N PHE A 247 1.80 -6.43 -22.51
CA PHE A 247 2.74 -5.94 -23.52
C PHE A 247 2.91 -6.93 -24.69
N GLU A 248 3.12 -8.22 -24.41
CA GLU A 248 3.30 -9.26 -25.45
C GLU A 248 2.05 -9.44 -26.31
N GLU A 249 0.86 -9.24 -25.75
CA GLU A 249 -0.43 -9.27 -26.46
C GLU A 249 -0.76 -7.94 -27.18
N GLY A 250 0.09 -6.91 -27.06
CA GLY A 250 -0.13 -5.60 -27.68
C GLY A 250 -1.29 -4.81 -27.07
N LEU A 251 -1.68 -5.14 -25.84
CA LEU A 251 -2.77 -4.50 -25.10
C LEU A 251 -2.35 -3.20 -24.41
N ILE A 252 -1.06 -3.06 -24.11
CA ILE A 252 -0.41 -1.83 -23.63
C ILE A 252 0.86 -1.57 -24.45
N THR A 253 1.22 -0.30 -24.59
CA THR A 253 2.45 0.17 -25.22
C THR A 253 3.60 0.27 -24.19
N GLU A 254 4.81 0.56 -24.65
CA GLU A 254 5.93 0.87 -23.76
C GLU A 254 5.66 2.16 -22.95
N GLU A 255 5.07 3.17 -23.57
CA GLU A 255 4.67 4.42 -22.91
C GLU A 255 3.64 4.18 -21.79
N ASP A 256 2.65 3.32 -22.05
CA ASP A 256 1.70 2.90 -21.02
C ASP A 256 2.42 2.26 -19.83
N ALA A 257 3.37 1.36 -20.09
CA ALA A 257 4.11 0.67 -19.04
C ALA A 257 4.99 1.62 -18.21
N TRP A 258 5.67 2.59 -18.83
CA TRP A 258 6.40 3.65 -18.12
C TRP A 258 5.46 4.49 -17.26
N ARG A 259 4.29 4.88 -17.79
CA ARG A 259 3.31 5.65 -17.02
C ARG A 259 2.80 4.88 -15.80
N ILE A 260 2.53 3.58 -15.92
CA ILE A 260 2.02 2.74 -14.83
C ILE A 260 3.09 2.47 -13.78
N HIS A 261 4.31 2.08 -14.18
CA HIS A 261 5.31 1.57 -13.26
C HIS A 261 6.35 2.59 -12.82
N GLN A 262 6.46 3.74 -13.49
CA GLN A 262 7.44 4.77 -13.18
C GLN A 262 6.78 6.11 -12.91
N GLU A 263 6.13 6.73 -13.91
CA GLU A 263 5.72 8.13 -13.78
C GLU A 263 4.68 8.33 -12.69
N THR A 264 3.67 7.47 -12.66
CA THR A 264 2.58 7.57 -11.68
C THR A 264 3.08 7.32 -10.26
N PRO A 265 3.75 6.20 -9.92
CA PRO A 265 4.25 6.00 -8.56
C PRO A 265 5.31 7.04 -8.16
N SER A 266 6.23 7.44 -9.06
CA SER A 266 7.20 8.51 -8.75
C SER A 266 6.51 9.82 -8.37
N ARG A 267 5.47 10.22 -9.12
CA ARG A 267 4.69 11.43 -8.84
C ARG A 267 3.88 11.32 -7.55
N THR A 268 3.23 10.19 -7.30
CA THR A 268 2.38 9.98 -6.14
C THR A 268 3.18 10.01 -4.84
N TYR A 269 4.24 9.20 -4.77
CA TYR A 269 5.02 9.02 -3.55
C TYR A 269 6.21 9.98 -3.43
N GLY A 270 6.58 10.69 -4.51
CA GLY A 270 7.76 11.56 -4.51
C GLY A 270 9.08 10.79 -4.47
N VAL A 271 9.11 9.62 -5.12
CA VAL A 271 10.28 8.73 -5.19
C VAL A 271 10.86 8.71 -6.61
N ASP A 272 12.12 8.31 -6.77
CA ASP A 272 12.74 8.15 -8.08
C ASP A 272 12.77 6.68 -8.48
N ILE A 273 11.95 6.31 -9.47
CA ILE A 273 11.96 4.97 -10.04
C ILE A 273 12.79 4.98 -11.32
N ALA A 274 13.91 4.25 -11.27
CA ALA A 274 14.84 4.04 -12.38
C ALA A 274 15.22 2.56 -12.45
N LEU A 275 15.65 2.09 -13.62
CA LEU A 275 16.11 0.71 -13.74
C LEU A 275 17.35 0.49 -12.85
N PRO A 276 17.33 -0.51 -11.94
CA PRO A 276 18.47 -0.83 -11.08
C PRO A 276 19.61 -1.53 -11.83
#